data_AF-A0A9D4YCZ5-F1
#
_entry.id   AF-A0A9D4YCZ5-F1
#
_cell.length_a   1.000
_cell.length_b   1.000
_cell.length_c   1.000
_cell.angle_alpha   90.00
_cell.angle_beta   90.00
_cell.angle_gamma   90.00
#
_symmetry.space_group_name_H-M   'P 1'
#
loop_
_entity.id
_entity.type
_entity.pdbx_description
1 polymer ?
#
loop_
_entity_poly.entity_id
_entity_poly.type
_entity_poly.pdbx_seq_one_letter_code
_entity_poly.pdbx_strand_id
1 'polypeptide(L)'
;TLKEEKREELFEALKGNDSIGWAVDVIDPKELSAKMLKKNKINLNEISHDSAMGLVDRVLKIGVLLTEVYIDTVGDPGKYEAKMSKNFPSIKFVVAKKADSLYPVVSGASIAAKVTRDRAVRDWVLDETADNIHRNFGSGYPADPATKSWLENHKHSIFGFPTLVRFSWGTCSTYFKSGK
;
A
#
# COMPACT_ATOMS: atom_id res chain seq x y z
N THR A 1 -18.98 0.76 -1.51
CA THR A 1 -17.70 0.07 -1.75
C THR A 1 -17.97 -1.24 -2.47
N LEU A 2 -17.19 -1.56 -3.51
CA LEU A 2 -17.35 -2.79 -4.29
C LEU A 2 -16.93 -4.03 -3.48
N LYS A 3 -17.61 -5.16 -3.69
CA LYS A 3 -17.21 -6.48 -3.15
C LYS A 3 -15.91 -6.97 -3.79
N GLU A 4 -15.24 -7.93 -3.15
CA GLU A 4 -13.98 -8.49 -3.66
C GLU A 4 -14.16 -9.16 -5.02
N GLU A 5 -15.18 -10.01 -5.18
CA GLU A 5 -15.42 -10.73 -6.43
C GLU A 5 -15.65 -9.76 -7.59
N LYS A 6 -16.36 -8.65 -7.32
CA LYS A 6 -16.61 -7.63 -8.35
C LYS A 6 -15.35 -6.85 -8.71
N ARG A 7 -14.43 -6.62 -7.75
CA ARG A 7 -13.14 -5.98 -8.02
C ARG A 7 -12.26 -6.88 -8.87
N GLU A 8 -12.27 -8.19 -8.60
CA GLU A 8 -11.56 -9.20 -9.39
C GLU A 8 -12.06 -9.22 -10.84
N GLU A 9 -13.38 -9.32 -11.06
CA GLU A 9 -13.97 -9.25 -12.42
C GLU A 9 -13.55 -7.99 -13.18
N LEU A 10 -13.64 -6.82 -12.54
CA LEU A 10 -13.27 -5.56 -13.17
C LEU A 10 -11.77 -5.49 -13.47
N PHE A 11 -10.92 -6.06 -12.61
CA PHE A 11 -9.49 -6.10 -12.85
C PHE A 11 -9.13 -7.02 -14.02
N GLU A 12 -9.77 -8.19 -14.14
CA GLU A 12 -9.59 -9.06 -15.31
C GLU A 12 -10.07 -8.38 -16.60
N ALA A 13 -11.19 -7.65 -16.57
CA ALA A 13 -11.65 -6.86 -17.71
C ALA A 13 -10.68 -5.74 -18.10
N LEU A 14 -10.04 -5.06 -17.14
CA LEU A 14 -9.01 -4.05 -17.41
C LEU A 14 -7.77 -4.68 -18.09
N LYS A 15 -7.34 -5.85 -17.64
CA LYS A 15 -6.19 -6.57 -18.22
C LYS A 15 -6.45 -7.11 -19.62
N GLY A 16 -7.70 -7.46 -19.93
CA GLY A 16 -8.09 -7.94 -21.25
C GLY A 16 -8.18 -6.84 -22.31
N ASN A 17 -7.96 -5.58 -21.95
CA ASN A 17 -7.98 -4.45 -22.88
C ASN A 17 -6.55 -4.04 -23.26
N ASP A 18 -6.16 -4.29 -24.51
CA ASP A 18 -4.82 -4.01 -25.04
C ASP A 18 -4.43 -2.52 -25.02
N SER A 19 -5.41 -1.63 -24.87
CA SER A 19 -5.17 -0.17 -24.76
C SER A 19 -4.90 0.29 -23.33
N ILE A 20 -4.99 -0.60 -22.34
CA ILE A 20 -4.84 -0.28 -20.92
C ILE A 20 -3.59 -0.96 -20.37
N GLY A 21 -2.56 -0.17 -20.10
CA GLY A 21 -1.41 -0.61 -19.30
C GLY A 21 -1.68 -0.48 -17.80
N TRP A 22 -1.10 -1.37 -17.00
CA TRP A 22 -1.16 -1.27 -15.55
C TRP A 22 0.17 -1.68 -14.92
N ALA A 23 0.47 -1.09 -13.77
CA ALA A 23 1.60 -1.46 -12.92
C ALA A 23 1.22 -1.21 -11.46
N VAL A 24 1.77 -2.03 -10.58
CA VAL A 24 1.60 -1.91 -9.13
C VAL A 24 2.96 -2.06 -8.46
N ASP A 25 3.16 -1.32 -7.38
CA ASP A 25 4.32 -1.46 -6.50
C ASP A 25 3.84 -1.96 -5.14
N VAL A 26 4.29 -3.15 -4.75
CA VAL A 26 3.86 -3.82 -3.50
C VAL A 26 4.97 -3.64 -2.47
N ILE A 27 4.71 -2.82 -1.46
CA ILE A 27 5.68 -2.54 -0.40
C ILE A 27 5.50 -3.55 0.73
N ASP A 28 6.55 -4.32 0.97
CA ASP A 28 6.59 -5.33 2.02
C ASP A 28 6.42 -4.71 3.43
N PRO A 29 5.61 -5.29 4.34
CA PRO A 29 5.44 -4.80 5.70
C PRO A 29 6.75 -4.67 6.50
N LYS A 30 7.71 -5.58 6.29
CA LYS A 30 9.05 -5.55 6.89
C LYS A 30 9.86 -4.39 6.35
N GLU A 31 9.85 -4.17 5.03
CA GLU A 31 10.55 -3.03 4.42
C GLU A 31 9.97 -1.70 4.92
N LEU A 32 8.64 -1.62 4.96
CA LEU A 32 7.93 -0.46 5.44
C LEU A 32 8.27 -0.16 6.91
N SER A 33 8.24 -1.18 7.76
CA SER A 33 8.65 -1.07 9.17
C SER A 33 10.10 -0.64 9.30
N ALA A 34 11.00 -1.26 8.52
CA ALA A 34 12.42 -0.94 8.53
C ALA A 34 12.65 0.53 8.17
N LYS A 35 12.02 1.06 7.11
CA LYS A 35 12.12 2.47 6.68
C LYS A 35 11.62 3.44 7.75
N MET A 36 10.48 3.14 8.39
CA MET A 36 9.86 4.04 9.37
C MET A 36 10.53 4.03 10.75
N LEU A 37 11.23 2.94 11.11
CA LEU A 37 11.92 2.78 12.40
C LEU A 37 13.43 3.06 12.34
N LYS A 38 13.98 3.45 11.17
CA LYS A 38 15.40 3.84 11.07
C LYS A 38 15.72 5.02 12.00
N LYS A 39 17.02 5.17 12.34
CA LYS A 39 17.54 6.34 13.09
C LYS A 39 17.13 7.66 12.42
N ASN A 40 17.32 7.74 11.11
CA ASN A 40 16.78 8.81 10.28
C ASN A 40 15.45 8.31 9.69
N LYS A 41 14.35 8.62 10.38
CA LYS A 41 13.03 8.08 10.07
C LYS A 41 12.51 8.61 8.73
N ILE A 42 12.03 7.70 7.89
CA ILE A 42 11.27 8.05 6.68
C ILE A 42 9.79 7.89 7.03
N ASN A 43 8.99 8.94 6.86
CA ASN A 43 7.57 8.87 7.20
C ASN A 43 6.76 8.18 6.08
N LEU A 44 5.53 7.76 6.40
CA LEU A 44 4.69 7.01 5.45
C LEU A 44 4.31 7.80 4.20
N ASN A 45 4.16 9.12 4.29
CA ASN A 45 3.84 9.96 3.13
C ASN A 45 5.03 10.00 2.16
N GLU A 46 6.25 10.10 2.68
CA GLU A 46 7.47 10.07 1.89
C GLU A 46 7.63 8.72 1.17
N ILE A 47 7.47 7.60 1.89
CA ILE A 47 7.49 6.25 1.29
C ILE A 47 6.43 6.12 0.18
N SER A 48 5.21 6.59 0.43
CA SER A 48 4.10 6.55 -0.54
C SER A 48 4.39 7.40 -1.78
N HIS A 49 4.89 8.62 -1.59
CA HIS A 49 5.23 9.51 -2.69
C HIS A 49 6.39 8.94 -3.53
N ASP A 50 7.41 8.37 -2.89
CA ASP A 50 8.56 7.81 -3.59
C ASP A 50 8.19 6.56 -4.42
N SER A 51 7.30 5.71 -3.90
CA SER A 51 6.71 4.60 -4.66
C SER A 51 5.91 5.08 -5.89
N ALA A 52 5.06 6.11 -5.72
CA ALA A 52 4.32 6.70 -6.82
C ALA A 52 5.25 7.31 -7.90
N MET A 53 6.32 8.00 -7.48
CA MET A 53 7.34 8.52 -8.40
C MET A 53 8.08 7.39 -9.13
N GLY A 54 8.37 6.28 -8.44
CA GLY A 54 8.97 5.09 -9.03
C GLY A 54 8.09 4.44 -10.11
N LEU A 55 6.76 4.45 -9.93
CA LEU A 55 5.83 4.00 -10.96
C LEU A 55 5.83 4.92 -12.19
N VAL A 56 5.84 6.24 -11.99
CA VAL A 56 5.95 7.22 -13.09
C VAL A 56 7.26 7.02 -13.86
N ASP A 57 8.39 6.92 -13.16
CA ASP A 57 9.70 6.68 -13.76
C ASP A 57 9.75 5.36 -14.54
N ARG A 58 9.15 4.28 -14.02
CA ARG A 58 9.01 3.01 -14.73
C ARG A 58 8.24 3.18 -16.05
N VAL A 59 7.12 3.90 -16.03
CA VAL A 59 6.31 4.14 -17.24
C VAL A 59 7.08 4.96 -18.28
N LEU A 60 7.86 5.95 -17.87
CA LEU A 60 8.73 6.71 -18.77
C LEU A 60 9.83 5.82 -19.39
N LYS A 61 10.45 4.96 -18.58
CA LYS A 61 11.53 4.07 -19.02
C LYS A 61 11.10 3.03 -20.04
N ILE A 62 9.84 2.60 -20.03
CA ILE A 62 9.29 1.69 -21.04
C ILE A 62 8.90 2.42 -22.35
N GLY A 63 9.10 3.73 -22.42
CA GLY A 63 8.88 4.53 -23.64
C GLY A 63 7.44 4.99 -23.85
N VAL A 64 6.58 4.92 -22.82
CA VAL A 64 5.22 5.47 -22.90
C VAL A 64 5.29 7.00 -22.93
N LEU A 65 4.62 7.61 -23.91
CA LEU A 65 4.43 9.06 -23.97
C LEU A 65 3.45 9.51 -22.88
N LEU A 66 3.98 9.78 -21.69
CA LEU A 66 3.21 10.19 -20.52
C LEU A 66 3.11 11.71 -20.45
N THR A 67 1.91 12.25 -20.68
CA THR A 67 1.67 13.71 -20.72
C THR A 67 0.91 14.21 -19.48
N GLU A 68 0.05 13.39 -18.89
CA GLU A 68 -0.77 13.75 -17.75
C GLU A 68 -0.90 12.61 -16.74
N VAL A 69 -0.84 12.93 -15.45
CA VAL A 69 -0.95 11.99 -14.34
C VAL A 69 -1.94 12.50 -13.30
N TYR A 70 -2.91 11.64 -12.95
CA TYR A 70 -3.93 11.92 -11.94
C TYR A 70 -3.65 11.10 -10.68
N ILE A 71 -3.66 11.74 -9.51
CA ILE A 71 -3.28 11.11 -8.24
C ILE A 71 -4.37 11.35 -7.19
N ASP A 72 -4.81 10.27 -6.53
CA ASP A 72 -5.62 10.35 -5.31
C ASP A 72 -4.74 10.60 -4.09
N THR A 73 -5.14 11.53 -3.23
CA THR A 73 -4.43 11.83 -1.98
C THR A 73 -5.35 11.91 -0.78
N VAL A 74 -4.82 11.53 0.39
CA VAL A 74 -5.43 11.79 1.70
C VAL A 74 -4.90 13.10 2.33
N GLY A 75 -3.76 13.60 1.84
CA GLY A 75 -3.04 14.75 2.38
C GLY A 75 -3.36 16.07 1.68
N ASP A 76 -2.40 16.99 1.76
CA ASP A 76 -2.43 18.27 1.05
C ASP A 76 -2.13 18.03 -0.45
N PRO A 77 -3.10 18.28 -1.36
CA PRO A 77 -2.89 18.04 -2.79
C PRO A 77 -1.83 18.97 -3.39
N GLY A 78 -1.79 20.24 -2.99
CA GLY A 78 -0.89 21.24 -3.56
C GLY A 78 0.58 20.95 -3.26
N LYS A 79 0.89 20.51 -2.03
CA LYS A 79 2.26 20.09 -1.68
C LYS A 79 2.69 18.85 -2.47
N TYR A 80 1.78 17.91 -2.68
CA TYR A 80 2.09 16.68 -3.41
C TYR A 80 2.26 16.96 -4.91
N GLU A 81 1.37 17.74 -5.50
CA GLU A 81 1.46 18.18 -6.89
C GLU A 81 2.77 18.93 -7.14
N ALA A 82 3.13 19.89 -6.28
CA ALA A 82 4.40 20.60 -6.38
C ALA A 82 5.61 19.66 -6.30
N LYS A 83 5.58 18.63 -5.44
CA LYS A 83 6.64 17.60 -5.37
C LYS A 83 6.75 16.83 -6.69
N MET A 84 5.62 16.40 -7.24
CA MET A 84 5.59 15.62 -8.50
C MET A 84 6.05 16.46 -9.70
N SER A 85 5.49 17.66 -9.87
CA SER A 85 5.81 18.57 -10.97
C SER A 85 7.27 19.03 -10.93
N LYS A 86 7.88 19.17 -9.75
CA LYS A 86 9.31 19.46 -9.62
C LYS A 86 10.19 18.32 -10.15
N ASN A 87 9.80 17.06 -9.90
CA ASN A 87 10.58 15.89 -10.29
C ASN A 87 10.33 15.46 -11.74
N PHE A 88 9.15 15.76 -12.29
CA PHE A 88 8.78 15.44 -13.67
C PHE A 88 8.19 16.66 -14.38
N PRO A 89 9.01 17.68 -14.74
CA PRO A 89 8.54 18.97 -15.23
C PRO A 89 7.82 18.93 -16.58
N SER A 90 8.00 17.86 -17.35
CA SER A 90 7.35 17.67 -18.66
C SER A 90 5.97 17.01 -18.56
N ILE A 91 5.51 16.65 -17.37
CA ILE A 91 4.24 15.96 -17.12
C ILE A 91 3.31 16.89 -16.36
N LYS A 92 2.05 16.97 -16.80
CA LYS A 92 1.01 17.66 -16.05
C LYS A 92 0.49 16.76 -14.93
N PHE A 93 0.56 17.23 -13.69
CA PHE A 93 -0.02 16.52 -12.54
C PHE A 93 -1.34 17.14 -12.12
N VAL A 94 -2.31 16.29 -11.80
CA VAL A 94 -3.56 16.66 -11.14
C VAL A 94 -3.67 15.82 -9.87
N VAL A 95 -3.51 16.45 -8.71
CA VAL A 95 -3.66 15.77 -7.42
C VAL A 95 -4.97 16.21 -6.78
N ALA A 96 -5.82 15.26 -6.43
CA ALA A 96 -7.11 15.56 -5.81
C ALA A 96 -7.45 14.55 -4.71
N LYS A 97 -8.30 14.97 -3.77
CA LYS A 97 -8.89 14.06 -2.80
C LYS A 97 -10.07 13.34 -3.44
N LYS A 98 -10.22 12.04 -3.18
CA LYS A 98 -11.28 11.20 -3.80
C LYS A 98 -11.18 11.19 -5.32
N ALA A 99 -9.96 11.25 -5.86
CA ALA A 99 -9.73 11.31 -7.30
C ALA A 99 -10.23 10.03 -8.00
N ASP A 100 -10.30 8.90 -7.28
CA ASP A 100 -10.91 7.66 -7.74
C ASP A 100 -12.40 7.79 -8.09
N SER A 101 -13.11 8.73 -7.46
CA SER A 101 -14.51 9.05 -7.77
C SER A 101 -14.68 10.07 -8.90
N LEU A 102 -13.60 10.77 -9.27
CA LEU A 102 -13.61 11.87 -10.24
C LEU A 102 -13.05 11.45 -11.59
N TYR A 103 -12.06 10.55 -11.61
CA TYR A 103 -11.29 10.20 -12.80
C TYR A 103 -11.29 8.68 -13.02
N PRO A 104 -11.80 8.18 -14.16
CA PRO A 104 -11.83 6.74 -14.46
C PRO A 104 -10.47 6.05 -14.38
N VAL A 105 -9.39 6.72 -14.79
CA VAL A 105 -8.02 6.18 -14.72
C VAL A 105 -7.57 5.94 -13.28
N VAL A 106 -7.96 6.83 -12.35
CA VAL A 106 -7.65 6.67 -10.92
C VAL A 106 -8.54 5.58 -10.31
N SER A 107 -9.80 5.46 -10.75
CA SER A 107 -10.69 4.36 -10.36
C SER A 107 -10.12 2.99 -10.76
N GLY A 108 -9.63 2.87 -12.00
CA GLY A 108 -8.95 1.67 -12.49
C GLY A 108 -7.69 1.33 -11.70
N ALA A 109 -6.83 2.32 -11.44
CA ALA A 109 -5.66 2.15 -10.58
C ALA A 109 -6.03 1.70 -9.16
N SER A 110 -7.11 2.24 -8.60
CA SER A 110 -7.64 1.87 -7.29
C SER A 110 -8.09 0.41 -7.25
N ILE A 111 -8.73 -0.09 -8.32
CA ILE A 111 -9.10 -1.51 -8.46
C ILE A 111 -7.85 -2.38 -8.50
N ALA A 112 -6.86 -2.06 -9.36
CA ALA A 112 -5.63 -2.83 -9.50
C ALA A 112 -4.85 -2.93 -8.17
N ALA A 113 -4.70 -1.81 -7.45
CA ALA A 113 -4.04 -1.77 -6.15
C ALA A 113 -4.78 -2.62 -5.10
N LYS A 114 -6.11 -2.50 -5.04
CA LYS A 114 -6.96 -3.23 -4.08
C LYS A 114 -6.97 -4.74 -4.33
N VAL A 115 -7.07 -5.17 -5.59
CA VAL A 115 -7.04 -6.59 -5.95
C VAL A 115 -5.66 -7.19 -5.66
N THR A 116 -4.59 -6.47 -6.02
CA THR A 116 -3.22 -6.91 -5.73
C THR A 116 -2.98 -7.06 -4.23
N ARG A 117 -3.45 -6.10 -3.42
CA ARG A 117 -3.38 -6.19 -1.96
C ARG A 117 -4.09 -7.43 -1.43
N ASP A 118 -5.32 -7.67 -1.87
CA ASP A 118 -6.13 -8.78 -1.36
C ASP A 118 -5.52 -10.13 -1.73
N ARG A 119 -5.03 -10.27 -2.98
CA ARG A 119 -4.23 -11.43 -3.43
C ARG A 119 -2.97 -11.61 -2.56
N ALA A 120 -2.18 -10.55 -2.37
CA ALA A 120 -0.94 -10.61 -1.60
C ALA A 120 -1.16 -11.02 -0.13
N VAL A 121 -2.22 -10.53 0.52
CA VAL A 121 -2.56 -10.94 1.89
C VAL A 121 -3.10 -12.37 1.92
N ARG A 122 -3.96 -12.74 0.97
CA ARG A 122 -4.53 -14.09 0.87
C ARG A 122 -3.47 -15.14 0.63
N ASP A 123 -2.44 -14.84 -0.17
CA ASP A 123 -1.38 -15.75 -0.57
C ASP A 123 -0.10 -15.57 0.27
N TRP A 124 -0.12 -14.68 1.28
CA TRP A 124 1.05 -14.36 2.10
C TRP A 124 1.67 -15.62 2.71
N VAL A 125 2.98 -15.81 2.54
CA VAL A 125 3.71 -16.90 3.19
C VAL A 125 4.39 -16.34 4.42
N LEU A 126 4.12 -16.94 5.58
CA LEU A 126 4.78 -16.58 6.83
C LEU A 126 6.10 -17.35 6.89
N ASP A 127 7.21 -16.63 7.01
CA ASP A 127 8.54 -17.22 7.15
C ASP A 127 8.75 -17.82 8.56
N GLU A 128 7.95 -17.37 9.53
CA GLU A 128 8.07 -17.79 10.91
C GLU A 128 7.55 -19.22 11.11
N THR A 129 8.44 -20.11 11.56
CA THR A 129 8.16 -21.54 11.74
C THR A 129 7.47 -21.88 13.06
N ALA A 130 6.77 -20.93 13.70
CA ALA A 130 6.10 -21.21 14.97
C ALA A 130 4.86 -22.09 14.71
N ASP A 131 4.76 -23.21 15.43
CA ASP A 131 3.83 -24.32 15.18
C ASP A 131 2.32 -23.98 15.22
N ASN A 132 1.92 -22.72 15.41
CA ASN A 132 0.51 -22.33 15.58
C ASN A 132 0.13 -21.00 14.91
N ILE A 133 0.91 -20.46 13.96
CA ILE A 133 0.51 -19.22 13.28
C ILE A 133 -0.63 -19.50 12.28
N HIS A 134 -1.85 -19.10 12.65
CA HIS A 134 -3.01 -19.25 11.78
C HIS A 134 -3.24 -18.01 10.91
N ARG A 135 -3.86 -18.18 9.73
CA ARG A 135 -4.07 -17.12 8.74
C ARG A 135 -5.27 -16.20 9.00
N ASN A 136 -5.99 -16.39 10.10
CA ASN A 136 -7.16 -15.58 10.45
C ASN A 136 -6.75 -14.19 10.98
N PHE A 137 -6.17 -13.36 10.11
CA PHE A 137 -5.65 -12.03 10.44
C PHE A 137 -6.74 -11.00 10.77
N GLY A 138 -8.01 -11.32 10.49
CA GLY A 138 -9.07 -10.33 10.44
C GLY A 138 -8.92 -9.40 9.22
N SER A 139 -9.39 -8.18 9.36
CA SER A 139 -9.30 -7.14 8.33
C SER A 139 -7.90 -6.51 8.17
N GLY A 140 -7.01 -6.72 9.15
CA GLY A 140 -5.71 -6.06 9.24
C GLY A 140 -5.76 -4.61 9.76
N TYR A 141 -6.94 -4.07 10.08
CA TYR A 141 -7.08 -2.72 10.62
C TYR A 141 -6.95 -2.69 12.15
N PRO A 142 -6.30 -1.66 12.73
CA PRO A 142 -6.18 -1.50 14.18
C PRO A 142 -7.48 -1.49 14.98
N ALA A 143 -8.61 -1.16 14.37
CA ALA A 143 -9.90 -1.09 15.03
C ALA A 143 -10.63 -2.44 15.09
N ASP A 144 -10.21 -3.41 14.30
CA ASP A 144 -10.88 -4.70 14.17
C ASP A 144 -10.52 -5.64 15.33
N PRO A 145 -11.52 -6.12 16.10
CA PRO A 145 -11.29 -7.06 17.20
C PRO A 145 -10.58 -8.35 16.77
N ALA A 146 -10.85 -8.88 15.58
CA ALA A 146 -10.19 -10.09 15.09
C ALA A 146 -8.70 -9.85 14.84
N THR A 147 -8.36 -8.70 14.25
CA THR A 147 -6.97 -8.28 14.04
C THR A 147 -6.22 -8.11 15.37
N LYS A 148 -6.84 -7.47 16.38
CA LYS A 148 -6.24 -7.31 17.70
C LYS A 148 -5.98 -8.65 18.38
N SER A 149 -6.98 -9.54 18.38
CA SER A 149 -6.87 -10.89 18.93
C SER A 149 -5.74 -11.67 18.26
N TRP A 150 -5.62 -11.57 16.93
CA TRP A 150 -4.53 -12.18 16.20
C TRP A 150 -3.16 -11.66 16.66
N LEU A 151 -2.99 -10.34 16.81
CA LEU A 151 -1.73 -9.77 17.29
C LEU A 151 -1.36 -10.27 18.70
N GLU A 152 -2.30 -10.31 19.65
CA GLU A 152 -2.04 -10.82 21.00
C GLU A 152 -1.56 -12.28 20.98
N ASN A 153 -2.24 -13.13 20.20
CA ASN A 153 -1.98 -14.57 20.17
C ASN A 153 -0.67 -14.94 19.44
N HIS A 154 -0.14 -14.04 18.61
CA HIS A 154 1.02 -14.32 17.76
C HIS A 154 2.23 -13.45 18.10
N LYS A 155 2.25 -12.84 19.29
CA LYS A 155 3.41 -12.10 19.78
C LYS A 155 4.38 -13.03 20.50
N HIS A 156 5.57 -13.17 19.94
CA HIS A 156 6.72 -13.80 20.58
C HIS A 156 7.37 -12.87 21.62
N SER A 157 7.79 -13.41 22.77
CA SER A 157 8.39 -12.66 23.87
C SER A 157 9.69 -11.95 23.49
N ILE A 158 10.56 -12.62 22.73
CA ILE A 158 11.84 -12.09 22.24
C ILE A 158 11.68 -11.33 20.90
N PHE A 159 11.13 -12.00 19.87
CA PHE A 159 11.13 -11.46 18.50
C PHE A 159 9.97 -10.50 18.18
N GLY A 160 8.98 -10.36 19.06
CA GLY A 160 7.80 -9.56 18.78
C GLY A 160 6.85 -10.28 17.83
N PHE A 161 6.50 -9.66 16.70
CA PHE A 161 5.47 -10.18 15.80
C PHE A 161 6.05 -10.84 14.54
N PRO A 162 5.25 -11.66 13.83
CA PRO A 162 5.59 -12.12 12.48
C PRO A 162 5.82 -10.95 11.52
N THR A 163 6.61 -11.18 10.48
CA THR A 163 7.03 -10.22 9.44
C THR A 163 5.88 -9.57 8.69
N LEU A 164 4.71 -10.21 8.65
CA LEU A 164 3.47 -9.62 8.14
C LEU A 164 3.07 -8.33 8.88
N VAL A 165 3.44 -8.21 10.17
CA VAL A 165 3.05 -7.09 11.03
C VAL A 165 3.92 -5.87 10.78
N ARG A 166 3.28 -4.71 10.67
CA ARG A 166 3.96 -3.42 10.51
C ARG A 166 4.35 -2.85 11.88
N PHE A 167 5.55 -3.17 12.35
CA PHE A 167 6.05 -2.76 13.67
C PHE A 167 6.03 -1.25 13.93
N SER A 168 6.09 -0.44 12.86
CA SER A 168 6.00 1.01 12.96
C SER A 168 4.62 1.56 13.32
N TRP A 169 3.58 0.72 13.37
CA TRP A 169 2.22 1.17 13.69
C TRP A 169 2.07 1.43 15.19
N GLY A 170 1.32 2.48 15.53
CA GLY A 170 1.05 2.84 16.93
C GLY A 170 0.42 1.69 17.73
N THR A 171 -0.41 0.87 17.06
CA THR A 171 -0.98 -0.36 17.65
C THR A 171 0.10 -1.32 18.11
N CYS A 172 1.20 -1.51 17.38
CA CYS A 172 2.28 -2.40 17.83
C CYS A 172 3.08 -1.78 18.98
N SER A 173 3.21 -0.45 19.00
CA SER A 173 3.96 0.27 20.04
C SER A 173 3.40 0.04 21.46
N THR A 174 2.10 -0.17 21.61
CA THR A 174 1.49 -0.45 22.93
C THR A 174 1.94 -1.78 23.50
N TYR A 175 2.23 -2.77 22.65
CA TYR A 175 2.69 -4.11 23.06
C TYR A 175 4.13 -4.15 23.54
N PHE A 176 4.97 -3.24 23.05
CA PHE A 176 6.37 -3.15 23.49
C PHE A 176 6.52 -2.33 24.77
N LYS A 177 5.55 -1.45 25.08
CA LYS A 177 5.56 -0.60 26.28
C LYS A 177 4.93 -1.27 27.50
N SER A 178 4.13 -2.31 27.32
CA SER A 178 3.45 -3.05 28.40
C SER A 178 4.35 -4.07 29.12
N GLY A 179 5.65 -4.12 28.83
CA GLY A 179 6.65 -4.89 29.58
C GLY A 179 7.19 -4.15 30.80
N LYS A 180 6.32 -3.70 31.71
CA LYS A 180 6.67 -3.30 33.08
C LYS A 180 5.88 -4.12 34.07
#